data_AF-A0A1T5FHD3-F1
#
_entry.id   AF-A0A1T5FHD3-F1
#
_cell.length_a   1.000
_cell.length_b   1.000
_cell.length_c   1.000
_cell.angle_alpha   90.00
_cell.angle_beta   90.00
_cell.angle_gamma   90.00
#
_symmetry.space_group_name_H-M   'P 1'
#
loop_
_entity.id
_entity.type
_entity.pdbx_description
1 polymer ?
#
loop_
_entity_poly.entity_id
_entity_poly.type
_entity_poly.pdbx_seq_one_letter_code
_entity_poly.pdbx_strand_id
1 'polypeptide(L)'
;MQDRLRILVESRIHGDMYVRFGGEYMETYYSNIARRWVLSLRYGQAGFAVPRNPWSPALFPKVRQIGKDQCQPADVFGIYGAKVRRINHVGLIKERSNDYLITIEGNSNNRVESRRRHLRTIYTIADWVN
;
A
#
# COMPACT_ATOMS: atom_id res chain seq x y z
N MET A 1 11.45 21.13 6.34
CA MET A 1 11.17 19.95 7.19
C MET A 1 11.06 18.76 6.26
N GLN A 2 11.95 17.79 6.40
CA GLN A 2 11.94 16.57 5.58
C GLN A 2 11.10 15.56 6.35
N ASP A 3 9.82 15.47 6.03
CA ASP A 3 8.92 14.48 6.60
C ASP A 3 9.31 13.10 6.07
N ARG A 4 10.31 12.48 6.73
CA ARG A 4 10.57 11.06 6.58
C ARG A 4 9.37 10.31 7.11
N LEU A 5 8.48 9.89 6.22
CA LEU A 5 7.46 8.90 6.49
C LEU A 5 8.15 7.65 7.07
N ARG A 6 8.08 7.47 8.39
CA ARG A 6 8.36 6.20 9.05
C ARG A 6 7.21 5.27 8.71
N ILE A 7 7.43 4.42 7.72
CA ILE A 7 6.42 3.49 7.20
C ILE A 7 6.40 2.24 8.08
N LEU A 8 5.39 2.12 8.94
CA LEU A 8 4.99 0.86 9.57
C LEU A 8 3.78 0.33 8.78
N VAL A 9 3.94 -0.81 8.12
CA VAL A 9 2.85 -1.47 7.38
C VAL A 9 2.11 -2.38 8.34
N GLU A 10 0.80 -2.21 8.53
CA GLU A 10 -0.04 -3.19 9.20
C GLU A 10 -1.21 -3.61 8.33
N SER A 11 -1.60 -4.87 8.50
CA SER A 11 -2.46 -5.57 7.57
C SER A 11 -3.32 -6.60 8.29
N ARG A 12 -4.40 -6.16 8.90
CA ARG A 12 -5.38 -7.07 9.50
C ARG A 12 -6.79 -6.52 9.34
N ILE A 13 -7.47 -6.91 8.26
CA ILE A 13 -8.93 -6.98 8.19
C ILE A 13 -9.31 -8.21 7.34
N HIS A 14 -10.24 -9.01 7.86
CA HIS A 14 -10.82 -10.17 7.19
C HIS A 14 -11.63 -9.74 5.96
N GLY A 15 -11.38 -10.36 4.80
CA GLY A 15 -12.25 -10.24 3.61
C GLY A 15 -11.98 -9.05 2.67
N ASP A 16 -11.48 -7.92 3.18
CA ASP A 16 -11.06 -6.77 2.38
C ASP A 16 -9.64 -6.36 2.77
N MET A 17 -8.73 -6.34 1.79
CA MET A 17 -7.32 -6.08 2.04
C MET A 17 -7.02 -4.59 1.97
N TYR A 18 -6.74 -4.03 3.13
CA TYR A 18 -6.34 -2.65 3.32
C TYR A 18 -4.83 -2.61 3.54
N VAL A 19 -4.14 -1.74 2.80
CA VAL A 19 -2.74 -1.42 3.11
C VAL A 19 -2.71 -0.06 3.75
N ARG A 20 -2.09 0.00 4.93
CA ARG A 20 -1.97 1.18 5.77
C ARG A 20 -0.49 1.50 5.86
N PHE A 21 -0.10 2.69 5.40
CA PHE A 21 1.21 3.28 5.65
C PHE A 21 1.08 4.35 6.76
N GLY A 22 2.15 4.85 7.35
CA GLY A 22 2.07 5.94 8.35
C GLY A 22 1.82 5.49 9.79
N GLY A 23 1.88 6.47 10.70
CA GLY A 23 2.08 6.28 12.15
C GLY A 23 0.93 5.65 12.93
N GLU A 24 1.19 5.38 14.22
CA GLU A 24 0.26 4.74 15.16
C GLU A 24 -0.85 5.73 15.55
N TYR A 25 -2.10 5.42 15.19
CA TYR A 25 -3.27 6.20 15.59
C TYR A 25 -4.37 5.30 16.14
N MET A 26 -5.26 5.87 16.94
CA MET A 26 -6.46 5.18 17.42
C MET A 26 -7.56 5.32 16.36
N GLU A 27 -7.91 4.24 15.67
CA GLU A 27 -9.06 4.23 14.74
C GLU A 27 -10.08 3.14 15.08
N THR A 28 -11.35 3.49 14.87
CA THR A 28 -12.48 2.57 14.93
C THR A 28 -13.05 2.40 13.52
N TYR A 29 -13.18 1.17 13.05
CA TYR A 29 -13.67 0.87 11.70
C TYR A 29 -15.15 0.44 11.67
N TYR A 30 -15.75 0.21 12.84
CA TYR A 30 -17.17 -0.10 13.00
C TYR A 30 -17.66 0.55 14.29
N SER A 31 -18.90 1.06 14.27
CA SER A 31 -19.54 1.75 15.42
C SER A 31 -19.63 0.90 16.69
N ASN A 32 -19.41 -0.42 16.59
CA ASN A 32 -19.68 -1.39 17.66
C ASN A 32 -18.46 -2.22 18.11
N ILE A 33 -17.21 -1.77 17.88
CA ILE A 33 -16.01 -2.47 18.34
C ILE A 33 -15.21 -1.59 19.30
N ALA A 34 -14.73 -2.19 20.41
CA ALA A 34 -13.82 -1.54 21.36
C ALA A 34 -12.60 -0.92 20.64
N ARG A 35 -12.25 0.32 21.01
CA ARG A 35 -11.14 1.08 20.42
C ARG A 35 -9.85 0.25 20.52
N ARG A 36 -9.25 -0.06 19.37
CA ARG A 36 -7.94 -0.71 19.28
C ARG A 36 -6.94 0.27 18.67
N TRP A 37 -5.70 0.23 19.13
CA TRP A 37 -4.59 0.85 18.43
C TRP A 37 -4.45 0.13 17.09
N VAL A 38 -4.58 0.87 15.99
CA VAL A 38 -4.36 0.32 14.67
C VAL A 38 -3.59 1.35 13.87
N LEU A 39 -2.41 0.97 13.40
CA LEU A 39 -1.65 1.78 12.44
C LEU A 39 -2.58 2.12 11.28
N SER A 40 -2.78 3.42 10.99
CA SER A 40 -3.73 3.89 9.97
C SER A 40 -3.15 5.04 9.19
N LEU A 41 -3.23 4.94 7.86
CA LEU A 41 -2.76 5.98 6.97
C LEU A 41 -3.78 7.09 6.86
N ARG A 42 -3.46 8.25 7.41
CA ARG A 42 -4.18 9.49 7.15
C ARG A 42 -3.42 10.23 6.05
N TYR A 43 -3.71 9.92 4.78
CA TYR A 43 -3.15 10.62 3.62
C TYR A 43 -3.19 12.15 3.80
N GLY A 44 -4.31 12.67 4.35
CA GLY A 44 -4.46 14.09 4.65
C GLY A 44 -3.49 14.65 5.71
N GLN A 45 -3.05 13.86 6.69
CA GLN A 45 -2.02 14.29 7.65
C GLN A 45 -0.62 14.30 7.03
N ALA A 46 -0.38 13.46 6.03
CA ALA A 46 0.84 13.49 5.21
C ALA A 46 0.76 14.52 4.05
N GLY A 47 -0.24 15.41 4.06
CA GLY A 47 -0.40 16.46 3.05
C GLY A 47 -1.06 16.02 1.74
N PHE A 48 -1.48 14.75 1.62
CA PHE A 48 -2.11 14.22 0.40
C PHE A 48 -3.64 14.35 0.45
N ALA A 49 -4.22 14.98 -0.58
CA ALA A 49 -5.68 15.14 -0.71
C ALA A 49 -6.43 13.83 -1.05
N VAL A 50 -5.71 12.83 -1.56
CA VAL A 50 -6.19 11.51 -1.99
C VAL A 50 -5.12 10.43 -1.78
N PRO A 51 -5.50 9.13 -1.70
CA PRO A 51 -6.87 8.63 -1.57
C PRO A 51 -7.48 8.92 -0.20
N ARG A 52 -8.81 9.00 -0.14
CA ARG A 52 -9.55 9.26 1.10
C ARG A 52 -10.02 7.98 1.80
N ASN A 53 -9.72 6.83 1.22
CA ASN A 53 -10.06 5.53 1.77
C ASN A 53 -8.93 4.52 1.49
N PRO A 54 -8.85 3.44 2.27
CA PRO A 54 -7.81 2.44 2.12
C PRO A 54 -8.09 1.39 1.02
N TRP A 55 -9.02 1.65 0.09
CA TRP A 55 -9.38 0.73 -0.99
C TRP A 55 -8.25 0.59 -2.00
N SER A 56 -7.79 -0.64 -2.28
CA SER A 56 -6.60 -0.91 -3.11
C SER A 56 -6.57 -0.14 -4.45
N PRO A 57 -7.63 -0.10 -5.28
CA PRO A 57 -7.64 0.70 -6.51
C PRO A 57 -7.48 2.21 -6.32
N ALA A 58 -7.90 2.76 -5.18
CA ALA A 58 -7.81 4.19 -4.91
C ALA A 58 -6.35 4.67 -4.80
N LEU A 59 -5.41 3.76 -4.56
CA LEU A 59 -3.97 4.05 -4.48
C LEU A 59 -3.31 4.28 -5.83
N PHE A 60 -4.02 4.05 -6.93
CA PHE A 60 -3.49 4.18 -8.28
C PHE A 60 -4.29 5.20 -9.10
N PRO A 61 -4.39 6.47 -8.66
CA PRO A 61 -4.98 7.50 -9.51
C PRO A 61 -4.14 7.62 -10.79
N LYS A 62 -4.80 7.80 -11.95
CA LYS A 62 -4.12 7.82 -13.26
C LYS A 62 -2.92 8.77 -13.31
N VAL A 63 -3.03 9.92 -12.64
CA VAL A 63 -1.97 10.95 -12.60
C VAL A 63 -0.70 10.51 -11.85
N ARG A 64 -0.78 9.50 -10.99
CA ARG A 64 0.38 8.94 -10.27
C ARG A 64 0.89 7.64 -10.88
N GLN A 65 0.18 7.05 -11.86
CA GLN A 65 0.62 5.79 -12.45
C GLN A 65 1.86 6.02 -13.32
N ILE A 66 2.90 5.24 -13.07
CA ILE A 66 4.20 5.35 -13.72
C ILE A 66 4.61 4.05 -14.41
N GLY A 67 5.59 4.16 -15.32
CA GLY A 67 6.25 3.01 -15.92
C GLY A 67 6.94 2.14 -14.87
N LYS A 68 6.98 0.83 -15.11
CA LYS A 68 7.58 -0.10 -14.16
C LYS A 68 9.08 0.15 -13.98
N ASP A 69 9.75 0.62 -15.01
CA ASP A 69 11.14 1.05 -15.07
C ASP A 69 11.41 2.32 -14.27
N GLN A 70 10.39 3.16 -14.04
CA GLN A 70 10.50 4.43 -13.31
C GLN A 70 10.29 4.28 -11.80
N CYS A 71 10.04 3.05 -11.31
CA CYS A 71 9.71 2.80 -9.92
C CYS A 71 10.87 3.12 -8.97
N GLN A 72 10.52 3.60 -7.78
CA GLN A 72 11.45 3.95 -6.72
C GLN A 72 11.11 3.22 -5.42
N PRO A 73 12.06 3.10 -4.48
CA PRO A 73 11.75 2.70 -3.12
C PRO A 73 10.65 3.58 -2.52
N ALA A 74 9.73 2.97 -1.79
CA ALA A 74 8.50 3.53 -1.22
C ALA A 74 7.35 3.82 -2.20
N ASP A 75 7.50 3.58 -3.50
CA ASP A 75 6.35 3.55 -4.40
C ASP A 75 5.39 2.40 -4.07
N VAL A 76 4.13 2.58 -4.45
CA VAL A 76 3.09 1.59 -4.24
C VAL A 76 2.95 0.76 -5.52
N PHE A 77 2.99 -0.56 -5.40
CA PHE A 77 2.68 -1.47 -6.50
C PHE A 77 1.33 -2.17 -6.28
N GLY A 78 0.67 -2.54 -7.37
CA GLY A 78 -0.63 -3.22 -7.36
C GLY A 78 -0.61 -4.50 -8.17
N ILE A 79 -1.41 -5.48 -7.75
CA ILE A 79 -1.64 -6.75 -8.44
C ILE A 79 -3.12 -6.87 -8.75
N TYR A 80 -3.40 -7.30 -9.97
CA TYR A 80 -4.75 -7.52 -10.43
C TYR A 80 -5.26 -8.91 -10.05
N GLY A 81 -6.39 -8.97 -9.35
CA GLY A 81 -7.08 -10.21 -9.05
C GLY A 81 -8.14 -10.49 -10.09
N ALA A 82 -7.90 -11.45 -10.99
CA ALA A 82 -8.83 -11.79 -12.07
C ALA A 82 -10.25 -12.12 -11.56
N LYS A 83 -10.36 -12.86 -10.44
CA LYS A 83 -11.65 -13.22 -9.81
C LYS A 83 -12.48 -12.01 -9.38
N VAL A 84 -11.83 -11.00 -8.83
CA VAL A 84 -12.50 -9.79 -8.30
C VAL A 84 -12.42 -8.60 -9.26
N ARG A 85 -11.79 -8.79 -10.42
CA ARG A 85 -11.71 -7.86 -11.56
C ARG A 85 -11.18 -6.46 -11.19
N ARG A 86 -10.28 -6.38 -10.22
CA ARG A 86 -9.69 -5.13 -9.74
C ARG A 86 -8.30 -5.37 -9.18
N ILE A 87 -7.59 -4.29 -8.88
CA ILE A 87 -6.40 -4.35 -8.03
C ILE A 87 -6.87 -4.81 -6.66
N ASN A 88 -6.43 -6.00 -6.26
CA ASN A 88 -6.86 -6.65 -5.04
C ASN A 88 -5.72 -6.92 -4.07
N HIS A 89 -4.48 -6.60 -4.46
CA HIS A 89 -3.31 -6.62 -3.59
C HIS A 89 -2.38 -5.48 -3.90
N VAL A 90 -1.82 -4.89 -2.86
CA VAL A 90 -0.88 -3.78 -2.96
C VAL A 90 0.22 -3.94 -1.92
N GLY A 91 1.33 -3.25 -2.13
CA GLY A 91 2.41 -3.18 -1.18
C GLY A 91 3.38 -2.08 -1.57
N LEU A 92 4.51 -2.00 -0.86
CA LEU A 92 5.57 -1.05 -1.17
C LEU A 92 6.71 -1.71 -1.91
N ILE A 93 7.36 -0.92 -2.74
CA ILE A 93 8.64 -1.26 -3.31
C ILE A 93 9.71 -0.93 -2.28
N LYS A 94 10.50 -1.93 -1.88
CA LYS A 94 11.69 -1.74 -1.06
C LYS A 94 12.90 -1.48 -1.93
N GLU A 95 13.03 -2.25 -3.01
CA GLU A 95 14.19 -2.22 -3.89
C GLU A 95 13.83 -2.80 -5.27
N ARG A 96 14.50 -2.33 -6.32
CA ARG A 96 14.47 -2.94 -7.64
C ARG A 96 15.78 -3.68 -7.91
N SER A 97 15.68 -4.91 -8.40
CA SER A 97 16.81 -5.72 -8.83
C SER A 97 16.49 -6.38 -10.17
N ASN A 98 17.03 -5.82 -11.26
CA ASN A 98 16.75 -6.25 -12.65
C ASN A 98 15.23 -6.32 -12.94
N ASP A 99 14.75 -7.52 -13.29
CA ASP A 99 13.34 -7.81 -13.56
C ASP A 99 12.49 -8.10 -12.30
N TYR A 100 13.05 -7.84 -11.12
CA TYR A 100 12.42 -8.12 -9.85
C TYR A 100 12.30 -6.88 -8.97
N LEU A 101 11.25 -6.86 -8.17
CA LEU A 101 11.08 -5.97 -7.04
C LEU A 101 11.23 -6.77 -5.76
N ILE A 102 11.97 -6.23 -4.81
CA ILE A 102 11.82 -6.58 -3.40
C ILE A 102 10.74 -5.69 -2.84
N THR A 103 9.72 -6.28 -2.25
CA THR A 103 8.50 -5.62 -1.83
C THR A 103 8.26 -5.82 -0.34
N ILE A 104 7.50 -4.91 0.28
CA ILE A 104 6.95 -5.07 1.63
C ILE A 104 5.44 -5.18 1.50
N GLU A 105 4.88 -6.29 1.98
CA GLU A 105 3.49 -6.65 1.72
C GLU A 105 2.76 -6.99 2.99
N GLY A 106 1.64 -6.32 3.19
CA GLY A 106 0.69 -6.63 4.23
C GLY A 106 -0.24 -7.78 3.84
N ASN A 107 -0.74 -8.48 4.85
CA ASN A 107 -1.75 -9.52 4.81
C ASN A 107 -1.32 -10.73 3.97
N SER A 108 -0.02 -10.83 3.78
CA SER A 108 0.62 -12.00 3.24
C SER A 108 0.71 -13.02 4.37
N ASN A 109 -0.12 -14.06 4.36
CA ASN A 109 -0.21 -15.05 5.45
C ASN A 109 -0.51 -14.41 6.83
N ASN A 110 -1.41 -13.43 6.89
CA ASN A 110 -1.77 -12.67 8.10
C ASN A 110 -0.57 -11.98 8.80
N ARG A 111 0.49 -11.67 8.05
CA ARG A 111 1.67 -10.95 8.53
C ARG A 111 2.21 -9.99 7.47
N VAL A 112 3.23 -9.23 7.85
CA VAL A 112 3.99 -8.37 6.96
C VAL A 112 5.22 -9.15 6.50
N GLU A 113 5.40 -9.28 5.19
CA GLU A 113 6.51 -10.05 4.62
C GLU A 113 7.26 -9.22 3.58
N SER A 114 8.56 -9.45 3.51
CA SER A 114 9.35 -9.06 2.35
C SER A 114 9.21 -10.13 1.27
N ARG A 115 8.87 -9.75 0.03
CA ARG A 115 8.74 -10.71 -1.08
C ARG A 115 9.56 -10.28 -2.28
N ARG A 116 9.98 -11.26 -3.08
CA ARG A 116 10.59 -11.02 -4.39
C ARG A 116 9.53 -11.25 -5.45
N ARG A 117 9.22 -10.22 -6.24
CA ARG A 117 8.21 -10.28 -7.31
C ARG A 117 8.82 -9.94 -8.65
N HIS A 118 8.58 -10.78 -9.65
CA HIS A 118 8.93 -10.44 -11.02
C HIS A 118 8.02 -9.33 -11.54
N LEU A 119 8.56 -8.35 -12.27
CA LEU A 119 7.83 -7.23 -12.86
C LEU A 119 6.61 -7.64 -13.70
N ARG A 120 6.61 -8.84 -14.29
CA ARG A 120 5.48 -9.39 -15.05
C ARG A 120 4.22 -9.61 -14.19
N THR A 121 4.41 -9.84 -12.88
CA THR A 121 3.31 -10.08 -11.93
C THR A 121 2.74 -8.79 -11.35
N ILE A 122 3.46 -7.68 -11.52
CA ILE A 122 3.02 -6.36 -11.11
C ILE A 122 2.06 -5.82 -12.16
N TYR A 123 0.86 -5.43 -11.76
CA TYR A 123 -0.13 -4.88 -12.68
C TYR A 123 0.12 -3.39 -12.94
N THR A 124 0.34 -2.62 -11.88
CA THR A 124 0.57 -1.16 -11.96
C THR A 124 1.49 -0.72 -10.82
N ILE A 125 2.12 0.43 -10.99
CA ILE A 125 2.89 1.14 -9.96
C ILE A 125 2.36 2.57 -9.89
N ALA A 126 2.29 3.15 -8.70
CA ALA A 126 1.97 4.55 -8.49
C ALA A 126 3.10 5.26 -7.74
N ASP A 127 3.49 6.41 -8.27
CA ASP A 127 4.43 7.35 -7.66
C ASP A 127 3.77 8.00 -6.44
N TRP A 128 4.29 7.68 -5.27
CA TRP A 128 3.91 8.29 -4.00
C TRP A 128 5.10 8.96 -3.30
N VAL A 129 6.23 9.02 -4.00
CA VAL A 129 7.48 9.61 -3.50
C VAL A 129 7.60 11.06 -3.99
N ASN A 130 7.14 11.35 -5.22
CA ASN A 130 7.20 12.68 -5.83
C ASN A 130 5.84 13.41 -5.89
#